data_AF-A0A365Q029-F1
#
_entry.id   AF-A0A365Q029-F1
#
_cell.length_a   1.000
_cell.length_b   1.000
_cell.length_c   1.000
_cell.angle_alpha   90.00
_cell.angle_beta   90.00
_cell.angle_gamma   90.00
#
_symmetry.space_group_name_H-M   'P 1'
#
loop_
_entity.id
_entity.type
_entity.pdbx_description
1 polymer ?
#
loop_
_entity_poly.entity_id
_entity_poly.type
_entity_poly.pdbx_seq_one_letter_code
_entity_poly.pdbx_strand_id
1 'polypeptide(L)'
;MTDCESRLLPFPHRPRSSASRSVLAAVSTRPPVLAEAELRADMVKDLLQQITGPDGFYPQDLRLKMTVYAAEALLDEMVVLYRRALTGPATG
;
A
#
# COMPACT_ATOMS: atom_id res chain seq x y z
N MET A 1 -6.22 25.66 33.12
CA MET A 1 -5.23 25.13 32.17
C MET A 1 -5.98 24.16 31.27
N THR A 2 -5.93 24.40 29.97
CA THR A 2 -6.86 23.90 28.94
C THR A 2 -6.73 22.39 28.71
N ASP A 3 -7.85 21.68 28.88
CA ASP A 3 -8.01 20.30 28.41
C ASP A 3 -8.00 20.30 26.87
N CYS A 4 -7.04 19.58 26.29
CA CYS A 4 -7.00 19.35 24.85
C CYS A 4 -8.09 18.34 24.46
N GLU A 5 -9.25 18.84 24.03
CA GLU A 5 -10.23 18.02 23.32
C GLU A 5 -9.60 17.44 22.04
N SER A 6 -9.24 16.16 22.12
CA SER A 6 -8.68 15.39 21.02
C SER A 6 -9.73 15.29 19.90
N ARG A 7 -9.53 16.03 18.80
CA ARG A 7 -10.32 15.97 17.56
C ARG A 7 -9.92 14.80 16.65
N LEU A 8 -9.39 13.73 17.23
CA LEU A 8 -9.04 12.54 16.47
C LEU A 8 -10.28 11.65 16.38
N LEU A 9 -10.82 11.53 15.17
CA LEU A 9 -11.82 10.51 14.89
C LEU A 9 -11.15 9.14 15.03
N PRO A 10 -11.74 8.19 15.78
CA PRO A 10 -11.18 6.85 15.86
C PRO A 10 -11.15 6.22 14.46
N PHE A 11 -10.02 5.60 14.13
CA PHE A 11 -9.90 4.80 12.90
C PHE A 11 -10.99 3.72 12.90
N PRO A 12 -11.68 3.49 11.76
CA PRO A 12 -12.76 2.51 11.69
C PRO A 12 -12.27 1.14 12.14
N HIS A 13 -12.87 0.63 13.22
CA HIS A 13 -12.53 -0.66 13.78
C HIS A 13 -12.93 -1.78 12.82
N ARG A 14 -11.96 -2.57 12.37
CA ARG A 14 -12.22 -3.83 11.67
C ARG A 14 -12.85 -4.81 12.68
N PRO A 15 -14.01 -5.44 12.39
CA PRO A 15 -14.56 -6.45 13.27
C PRO A 15 -13.53 -7.57 13.48
N ARG A 16 -13.18 -7.83 14.73
CA ARG A 16 -12.27 -8.92 15.12
C ARG A 16 -12.98 -10.24 14.86
N SER A 17 -12.58 -10.95 13.81
CA SER A 17 -12.97 -12.34 13.61
C SER A 17 -12.37 -13.18 14.73
N SER A 18 -13.21 -13.80 15.54
CA SER A 18 -12.80 -14.77 16.55
C SER A 18 -12.31 -16.03 15.86
N ALA A 19 -11.01 -16.12 15.60
CA ALA A 19 -10.38 -17.38 15.19
C ALA A 19 -9.00 -17.51 15.83
N SER A 20 -8.99 -17.75 17.15
CA SER A 20 -7.86 -18.39 17.81
C SER A 20 -8.10 -19.90 17.83
N ARG A 21 -7.75 -20.58 16.73
CA ARG A 21 -7.25 -21.96 16.70
C ARG A 21 -7.01 -22.36 15.24
N SER A 22 -5.77 -22.31 14.78
CA SER A 22 -5.15 -23.40 14.02
C SER A 22 -3.76 -22.96 13.56
N VAL A 23 -2.75 -23.38 14.33
CA VAL A 23 -1.34 -23.39 13.91
C VAL A 23 -1.11 -24.45 12.80
N LEU A 24 -2.18 -25.07 12.28
CA LEU A 24 -2.18 -26.04 11.18
C LEU A 24 -2.93 -25.53 9.93
N ALA A 25 -3.48 -24.30 9.93
CA ALA A 25 -4.02 -23.64 8.74
C ALA A 25 -2.94 -22.84 7.97
N ALA A 26 -1.66 -23.00 8.34
CA ALA A 26 -0.54 -22.24 7.80
C ALA A 26 -0.06 -22.70 6.41
N VAL A 27 -0.74 -23.66 5.74
CA VAL A 27 -0.17 -24.33 4.55
C VAL A 27 -1.03 -24.28 3.28
N SER A 28 -2.26 -23.75 3.25
CA SER A 28 -3.13 -24.00 2.07
C SER A 28 -3.86 -22.83 1.37
N THR A 29 -3.70 -21.56 1.75
CA THR A 29 -4.49 -20.47 1.10
C THR A 29 -3.81 -19.09 1.04
N ARG A 30 -2.50 -19.00 0.76
CA ARG A 30 -1.82 -17.69 0.61
C ARG A 30 -1.39 -17.27 -0.82
N PRO A 31 -2.23 -17.40 -1.85
CA PRO A 31 -2.12 -16.58 -3.07
C PRO A 31 -3.04 -15.33 -3.15
N PRO A 32 -4.17 -15.16 -2.42
CA PRO A 32 -5.07 -14.04 -2.71
C PRO A 32 -4.50 -12.70 -2.27
N VAL A 33 -3.81 -12.62 -1.12
CA VAL A 33 -3.40 -11.33 -0.55
C VAL A 33 -2.26 -10.67 -1.35
N LEU A 34 -1.35 -11.47 -1.92
CA LEU A 34 -0.29 -10.95 -2.79
C LEU A 34 -0.87 -10.43 -4.10
N ALA A 35 -1.70 -11.24 -4.78
CA ALA A 35 -2.33 -10.85 -6.01
C ALA A 35 -3.21 -9.60 -5.84
N GLU A 36 -3.92 -9.47 -4.71
CA GLU A 36 -4.76 -8.31 -4.42
C GLU A 36 -3.94 -7.04 -4.10
N ALA A 37 -2.72 -7.20 -3.56
CA ALA A 37 -1.80 -6.09 -3.33
C ALA A 37 -1.13 -5.64 -4.64
N GLU A 38 -0.74 -6.59 -5.49
CA GLU A 38 -0.19 -6.33 -6.83
C GLU A 38 -1.22 -5.62 -7.70
N LEU A 39 -2.46 -6.10 -7.74
CA LEU A 39 -3.57 -5.44 -8.45
C LEU A 39 -3.75 -3.99 -7.98
N ARG A 40 -3.66 -3.72 -6.68
CA ARG A 40 -3.77 -2.36 -6.15
C ARG A 40 -2.58 -1.49 -6.55
N ALA A 41 -1.38 -2.05 -6.60
CA ALA A 41 -0.21 -1.32 -7.09
C ALA A 41 -0.38 -0.95 -8.56
N ASP A 42 -0.87 -1.88 -9.39
CA ASP A 42 -1.16 -1.60 -10.80
C ASP A 42 -2.20 -0.48 -10.95
N MET A 43 -3.30 -0.54 -10.20
CA MET A 43 -4.31 0.53 -10.20
C MET A 43 -3.75 1.90 -9.82
N VAL A 44 -2.87 1.97 -8.80
CA VAL A 44 -2.24 3.24 -8.41
C VAL A 44 -1.30 3.73 -9.50
N LYS A 45 -0.56 2.83 -10.14
CA LYS A 45 0.31 3.17 -11.27
C LYS A 45 -0.49 3.76 -12.44
N ASP A 46 -1.63 3.18 -12.77
CA ASP A 46 -2.53 3.71 -13.81
C ASP A 46 -3.03 5.12 -13.44
N LEU A 47 -3.37 5.38 -12.17
CA LEU A 47 -3.77 6.72 -11.71
C LEU A 47 -2.63 7.73 -11.83
N LEU A 48 -1.39 7.34 -11.50
CA LEU A 48 -0.21 8.21 -11.65
C LEU A 48 0.08 8.54 -13.12
N GLN A 49 -0.14 7.58 -14.02
CA GLN A 49 -0.05 7.81 -15.46
C GLN A 49 -1.15 8.77 -15.96
N GLN A 50 -2.38 8.64 -15.45
CA GLN A 50 -3.47 9.58 -15.78
C GLN A 50 -3.17 11.01 -15.34
N ILE A 51 -2.50 11.21 -14.20
CA ILE A 51 -2.06 12.53 -13.75
C ILE A 51 -1.01 13.13 -14.70
N THR A 52 -0.15 12.29 -15.26
CA THR A 52 0.88 12.71 -16.23
C THR A 52 0.28 13.08 -17.60
N GLY A 53 -0.85 12.45 -17.95
CA GLY A 53 -1.54 12.65 -19.22
C GLY A 53 -0.74 12.13 -20.43
N PRO A 54 -1.37 12.06 -21.61
CA PRO A 54 -0.70 11.61 -22.85
C PRO A 54 0.32 12.64 -23.37
N ASP A 55 0.12 13.92 -23.07
CA ASP A 55 0.98 15.02 -23.53
C ASP A 55 2.21 15.24 -22.61
N GLY A 56 2.28 14.48 -21.51
CA GLY A 56 3.30 14.65 -20.47
C GLY A 56 3.14 15.94 -19.66
N PHE A 57 4.15 16.22 -18.83
CA PHE A 57 4.13 17.40 -17.97
C PHE A 57 4.58 18.66 -18.71
N TYR A 58 3.82 19.74 -18.54
CA TYR A 58 4.28 21.06 -18.94
C TYR A 58 5.41 21.56 -18.04
N PRO A 59 6.27 22.49 -18.51
CA PRO A 59 7.41 23.01 -17.76
C PRO A 59 7.01 23.64 -16.40
N GLN A 60 5.84 24.26 -16.32
CA GLN A 60 5.28 24.83 -15.09
C GLN A 60 4.91 23.77 -14.03
N ASP A 61 4.77 22.51 -14.43
CA ASP A 61 4.32 21.41 -13.57
C ASP A 61 5.49 20.57 -13.04
N LEU A 62 6.72 21.12 -13.03
CA LEU A 62 7.92 20.39 -12.60
C LEU A 62 7.76 19.78 -11.20
N ARG A 63 7.12 20.50 -10.26
CA ARG A 63 6.85 19.98 -8.92
C ARG A 63 5.91 18.78 -8.96
N LEU A 64 4.85 18.84 -9.75
CA LEU A 64 3.90 17.74 -9.94
C LEU A 64 4.62 16.53 -10.55
N LYS A 65 5.42 16.77 -11.60
CA LYS A 65 6.26 15.75 -12.25
C LYS A 65 7.16 15.03 -11.25
N MET A 66 7.90 15.77 -10.44
CA MET A 66 8.78 15.20 -9.42
C MET A 66 7.99 14.40 -8.38
N THR A 67 6.80 14.87 -7.97
CA THR A 67 5.97 14.14 -7.01
C THR A 67 5.41 12.84 -7.58
N VAL A 68 5.02 12.81 -8.86
CA VAL A 68 4.53 11.58 -9.51
C VAL A 68 5.65 10.55 -9.59
N TYR A 69 6.85 10.93 -10.04
CA TYR A 69 7.98 10.00 -10.08
C TYR A 69 8.38 9.49 -8.69
N ALA A 70 8.38 10.37 -7.68
CA ALA A 70 8.65 9.93 -6.31
C ALA A 70 7.59 8.94 -5.81
N ALA A 71 6.31 9.17 -6.14
CA ALA A 71 5.23 8.26 -5.78
C ALA A 71 5.36 6.89 -6.48
N GLU A 72 5.72 6.85 -7.76
CA GLU A 72 5.98 5.60 -8.49
C GLU A 72 7.13 4.81 -7.85
N ALA A 73 8.26 5.47 -7.56
CA ALA A 73 9.41 4.82 -6.95
C ALA A 73 9.08 4.24 -5.56
N LEU A 74 8.33 4.98 -4.74
CA LEU A 74 7.88 4.51 -3.43
C LEU A 74 6.91 3.33 -3.55
N LEU A 75 6.03 3.34 -4.54
CA LEU A 75 5.09 2.24 -4.78
C LEU A 75 5.82 0.95 -5.15
N ASP A 76 6.81 1.03 -6.03
CA ASP A 76 7.65 -0.12 -6.40
C ASP A 76 8.39 -0.69 -5.18
N GLU A 77 8.94 0.19 -4.33
CA GLU A 77 9.57 -0.24 -3.08
C GLU A 77 8.58 -0.92 -2.14
N MET A 78 7.35 -0.39 -2.00
CA MET A 78 6.30 -1.01 -1.18
C MET A 78 5.92 -2.41 -1.67
N VAL A 79 5.85 -2.63 -2.98
CA VAL A 79 5.60 -3.97 -3.54
C VAL A 79 6.71 -4.94 -3.15
N VAL A 80 7.97 -4.52 -3.23
CA VAL A 80 9.13 -5.34 -2.83
C VAL A 80 9.09 -5.66 -1.34
N LEU A 81 8.86 -4.66 -0.48
CA LEU A 81 8.76 -4.87 0.98
C LEU A 81 7.60 -5.79 1.34
N TYR A 82 6.47 -5.62 0.66
CA TYR A 82 5.29 -6.45 0.88
C TYR A 82 5.56 -7.92 0.51
N ARG A 83 6.14 -8.18 -0.67
CA ARG A 83 6.56 -9.54 -1.07
C ARG A 83 7.50 -10.15 -0.04
N ARG A 84 8.53 -9.42 0.41
CA ARG A 84 9.47 -9.88 1.44
C ARG A 84 8.77 -10.21 2.76
N ALA A 85 7.84 -9.37 3.20
CA ALA A 85 7.07 -9.61 4.43
C ALA A 85 6.20 -10.87 4.33
N LEU A 86 5.72 -11.23 3.14
CA LEU A 86 4.97 -12.46 2.90
C LEU A 86 5.86 -13.70 2.82
N THR A 87 7.06 -13.58 2.26
CA THR A 87 8.05 -14.69 2.17
C THR A 87 8.76 -14.96 3.51
N GLY A 88 8.73 -14.01 4.45
CA GLY A 88 9.37 -14.12 5.76
C GLY A 88 10.89 -13.92 5.70
N PRO A 89 11.57 -13.63 6.83
CA PRO A 89 13.02 -13.70 6.87
C PRO A 89 13.42 -15.13 6.56
N ALA A 90 14.31 -15.32 5.58
CA ALA A 90 14.99 -16.60 5.40
C ALA A 90 15.65 -16.93 6.74
N THR A 91 15.08 -17.86 7.50
CA THR A 91 15.71 -18.45 8.67
C THR A 91 16.94 -19.19 8.16
N GLY A 92 18.09 -18.53 8.23
CA GLY A 92 19.42 -19.13 8.16
C GLY A 92 19.98 -19.27 9.56
#